data_AF-A0A7C5DJZ6-F1
#
_entry.id   AF-A0A7C5DJZ6-F1
#
_cell.length_a   1.000
_cell.length_b   1.000
_cell.length_c   1.000
_cell.angle_alpha   90.00
_cell.angle_beta   90.00
_cell.angle_gamma   90.00
#
_symmetry.space_group_name_H-M   'P 1'
#
loop_
_entity.id
_entity.type
_entity.pdbx_description
1 polymer ?
#
loop_
_entity_poly.entity_id
_entity_poly.type
_entity_poly.pdbx_seq_one_letter_code
_entity_poly.pdbx_strand_id
1 'polypeptide(L)'
;MQKLLSKILKYPKIALLIILVISAVFFVTMKKNSRMETDLDKYMPQNHPAFVYSDKAEEIFNIKDGIIIAVENKNGIYNSGTLQKIKDLTKKLGKMKEIDKGDVTSLYT
;
A
#
# COMPACT_ATOMS: atom_id res chain seq x y z
N MET A 1 -8.10 48.12 1.87
CA MET A 1 -7.11 47.45 1.00
C MET A 1 -5.91 48.31 0.66
N GLN A 2 -6.07 49.51 0.07
CA GLN A 2 -4.94 50.34 -0.39
C GLN A 2 -3.93 50.74 0.72
N LYS A 3 -4.41 51.08 1.91
CA LYS A 3 -3.55 51.42 3.07
C LYS A 3 -2.70 50.25 3.58
N LEU A 4 -3.16 49.01 3.39
CA LEU A 4 -2.47 47.79 3.79
C LEU A 4 -1.38 47.44 2.76
N LEU A 5 -1.74 47.52 1.48
CA LEU A 5 -0.82 47.28 0.37
C LEU A 5 0.34 48.28 0.38
N SER A 6 0.06 49.58 0.58
CA SER A 6 1.10 50.61 0.64
C SER A 6 2.02 50.47 1.85
N LYS A 7 1.54 49.87 2.95
CA LYS A 7 2.36 49.57 4.14
C LYS A 7 3.29 48.37 3.92
N ILE A 8 2.84 47.36 3.17
CA ILE A 8 3.63 46.19 2.78
C ILE A 8 4.69 46.56 1.75
N LEU A 9 4.33 47.39 0.76
CA LEU A 9 5.23 47.88 -0.29
C LEU A 9 6.34 48.81 0.21
N LYS A 10 6.19 49.40 1.41
CA LYS A 10 7.27 50.18 2.05
C LYS A 10 8.45 49.33 2.51
N TYR A 11 8.24 48.03 2.75
CA TYR A 11 9.27 47.12 3.22
C TYR A 11 9.30 45.81 2.40
N PRO A 12 9.62 45.90 1.10
CA PRO A 12 9.49 44.76 0.17
C PRO A 12 10.38 43.58 0.54
N LYS A 13 11.57 43.83 1.10
CA LYS A 13 12.49 42.77 1.57
C LYS A 13 11.92 41.95 2.72
N ILE A 14 11.24 42.61 3.67
CA ILE A 14 10.60 41.96 4.82
C ILE A 14 9.39 41.16 4.36
N ALA A 15 8.58 41.74 3.47
CA ALA A 15 7.44 41.03 2.88
C ALA A 15 7.89 39.76 2.12
N LEU A 16 8.95 39.85 1.31
CA LEU A 16 9.54 38.70 0.62
C LEU A 16 10.05 37.63 1.60
N LEU A 17 10.76 38.04 2.65
CA LEU A 17 11.27 37.11 3.66
C LEU A 17 10.14 36.38 4.38
N ILE A 18 9.06 37.08 4.74
CA ILE A 18 7.89 36.48 5.37
C ILE A 18 7.22 35.47 4.43
N ILE A 19 7.01 35.83 3.16
CA ILE A 19 6.43 34.92 2.16
C ILE A 19 7.30 33.68 2.00
N LEU A 20 8.62 33.84 1.96
CA LEU A 20 9.58 32.74 1.81
C LEU A 20 9.54 31.81 3.03
N VAL A 21 9.51 32.37 4.24
CA VAL A 21 9.38 31.58 5.49
C VAL A 21 8.06 30.82 5.51
N ILE A 22 6.95 31.48 5.19
CA ILE A 22 5.62 30.84 5.14
C ILE A 22 5.63 29.70 4.11
N SER A 23 6.15 29.96 2.91
CA SER A 23 6.25 28.96 1.84
C SER A 23 7.10 27.76 2.27
N ALA A 24 8.22 28.00 2.94
CA ALA A 24 9.08 26.93 3.46
C ALA A 24 8.36 26.09 4.52
N VAL A 25 7.61 26.71 5.43
CA VAL A 25 6.81 26.00 6.45
C VAL A 25 5.74 25.13 5.79
N PHE A 26 5.01 25.66 4.81
CA PHE A 26 4.02 24.88 4.05
C PHE A 26 4.67 23.71 3.32
N PHE A 27 5.82 23.91 2.69
CA PHE A 27 6.52 22.85 1.97
C PHE A 27 6.98 21.71 2.90
N VAL A 28 7.53 22.04 4.07
CA VAL A 28 7.92 21.04 5.08
C VAL A 28 6.69 20.29 5.60
N THR A 29 5.59 20.99 5.83
CA THR A 29 4.34 20.39 6.30
C THR A 29 3.73 19.47 5.24
N MET A 30 3.70 19.90 3.99
CA MET A 30 3.19 19.11 2.87
C MET A 30 4.03 17.86 2.66
N LYS A 31 5.37 17.96 2.67
CA LYS A 31 6.27 16.81 2.57
C LYS A 31 6.01 15.74 3.64
N LYS A 32 5.65 16.15 4.86
CA LYS A 32 5.38 15.22 5.97
C LYS A 32 3.99 14.59 5.92
N ASN A 33 3.00 15.29 5.37
CA ASN A 33 1.59 14.89 5.48
C ASN A 33 0.97 14.41 4.17
N SER A 34 1.56 14.74 3.02
CA SER A 34 1.10 14.27 1.72
C SER A 34 1.64 12.87 1.46
N ARG A 35 0.73 11.93 1.22
CA ARG A 35 1.00 10.56 0.79
C ARG A 35 0.23 10.27 -0.48
N MET A 36 0.81 9.49 -1.37
CA MET A 36 0.10 9.01 -2.55
C MET A 36 -0.88 7.93 -2.11
N GLU A 37 -2.14 8.04 -2.56
CA GLU A 37 -3.12 7.00 -2.32
C GLU A 37 -3.00 5.93 -3.40
N THR A 38 -2.49 4.76 -3.02
CA THR A 38 -2.26 3.62 -3.92
C THR A 38 -3.33 2.54 -3.79
N ASP A 39 -4.22 2.69 -2.82
CA ASP A 39 -5.32 1.78 -2.55
C ASP A 39 -6.50 2.09 -3.48
N LEU A 40 -6.81 1.14 -4.37
CA LEU A 40 -7.88 1.29 -5.37
C LEU A 40 -9.26 1.35 -4.71
N ASP A 41 -9.45 0.73 -3.55
CA ASP A 41 -10.76 0.63 -2.91
C ASP A 41 -11.22 1.97 -2.35
N LYS A 42 -10.27 2.84 -2.00
CA LYS A 42 -10.56 4.22 -1.55
C LYS A 42 -11.00 5.16 -2.65
N TYR A 43 -10.84 4.79 -3.93
CA TYR A 43 -11.34 5.60 -5.04
C TYR A 43 -12.86 5.46 -5.24
N MET A 44 -13.50 4.51 -4.55
CA MET A 44 -14.95 4.33 -4.58
C MET A 44 -15.62 4.56 -3.22
N PRO A 45 -16.93 4.94 -3.21
CA PRO A 45 -17.69 5.05 -1.98
C PRO A 45 -17.78 3.70 -1.25
N GLN A 46 -17.36 3.68 0.01
CA GLN A 46 -17.35 2.48 0.85
C GLN A 46 -18.76 1.91 1.12
N ASN A 47 -19.80 2.74 0.97
CA ASN A 47 -21.19 2.33 1.09
C ASN A 47 -21.78 1.76 -0.22
N HIS A 48 -20.97 1.63 -1.27
CA HIS A 48 -21.43 1.08 -2.53
C HIS A 48 -21.79 -0.41 -2.34
N PRO A 49 -22.95 -0.89 -2.82
CA PRO A 49 -23.43 -2.25 -2.56
C PRO A 49 -22.42 -3.34 -2.93
N ALA A 50 -21.63 -3.13 -3.99
CA ALA A 50 -20.62 -4.09 -4.42
C ALA A 50 -19.53 -4.35 -3.37
N PHE A 51 -19.04 -3.33 -2.66
CA PHE A 51 -18.06 -3.53 -1.58
C PHE A 51 -18.70 -4.21 -0.39
N VAL A 52 -19.91 -3.80 0.01
CA VAL A 52 -20.63 -4.45 1.12
C VAL A 52 -20.84 -5.95 0.89
N TYR A 53 -21.10 -6.37 -0.35
CA TYR A 53 -21.18 -7.79 -0.69
C TYR A 53 -19.80 -8.47 -0.76
N SER A 54 -18.78 -7.78 -1.29
CA SER A 54 -17.40 -8.28 -1.31
C SER A 54 -16.88 -8.52 0.10
N ASP A 55 -16.98 -7.54 0.99
CA ASP A 55 -16.53 -7.60 2.39
C ASP A 55 -17.20 -8.77 3.13
N LYS A 56 -18.51 -8.98 2.90
CA LYS A 56 -19.24 -10.12 3.45
C LYS A 56 -18.74 -11.46 2.90
N ALA A 57 -18.44 -11.52 1.60
CA ALA A 57 -17.91 -12.73 1.00
C ALA A 57 -16.50 -13.03 1.53
N GLU A 58 -15.67 -12.01 1.70
CA GLU A 58 -14.34 -12.13 2.31
C GLU A 58 -14.43 -12.66 3.72
N GLU A 59 -15.35 -12.14 4.54
CA GLU A 59 -15.59 -12.61 5.90
C GLU A 59 -16.07 -14.08 5.94
N ILE A 60 -17.07 -14.43 5.12
CA ILE A 60 -17.68 -15.77 5.11
C ILE A 60 -16.70 -16.83 4.60
N PHE A 61 -15.97 -16.53 3.52
CA PHE A 61 -15.08 -17.48 2.86
C PHE A 61 -13.63 -17.38 3.34
N ASN A 62 -13.34 -16.47 4.29
CA ASN A 62 -11.99 -16.16 4.77
C ASN A 62 -11.04 -15.91 3.58
N ILE A 63 -11.52 -15.11 2.62
CA ILE A 63 -10.71 -14.69 1.47
C ILE A 63 -9.65 -13.76 2.02
N LYS A 64 -8.40 -14.15 1.85
CA LYS A 64 -7.25 -13.37 2.28
C LYS A 64 -6.53 -12.86 1.04
N ASP A 65 -6.06 -11.63 1.11
CA ASP A 65 -5.05 -11.15 0.18
C ASP A 65 -3.80 -12.03 0.32
N GLY A 66 -3.45 -12.71 -0.76
CA GLY A 66 -2.39 -13.70 -0.74
C GLY A 66 -1.67 -13.82 -2.07
N ILE A 67 -0.42 -14.22 -2.01
CA ILE A 67 0.38 -14.52 -3.21
C ILE A 67 0.15 -15.99 -3.57
N ILE A 68 -0.47 -16.23 -4.72
CA ILE A 68 -0.63 -17.59 -5.26
C ILE A 68 0.57 -17.92 -6.14
N ILE A 69 1.31 -18.97 -5.77
CA ILE A 69 2.43 -19.48 -6.56
C ILE A 69 1.99 -20.76 -7.28
N ALA A 70 1.80 -20.67 -8.59
CA ALA A 70 1.47 -21.83 -9.42
C ALA A 70 2.74 -22.56 -9.89
N VAL A 71 2.75 -23.89 -9.77
CA VAL A 71 3.83 -24.75 -10.29
C VAL A 71 3.28 -25.58 -11.45
N GLU A 72 3.81 -25.34 -12.65
CA GLU A 72 3.44 -26.08 -13.85
C GLU A 72 4.46 -27.20 -14.13
N ASN A 73 3.96 -28.38 -14.51
CA ASN A 73 4.78 -29.48 -15.02
C ASN A 73 4.03 -30.18 -16.16
N LYS A 74 4.64 -30.21 -17.36
CA LYS A 74 4.05 -30.82 -18.56
C LYS A 74 3.69 -32.30 -18.41
N ASN A 75 4.41 -33.03 -17.56
CA ASN A 75 4.22 -34.47 -17.34
C ASN A 75 3.34 -34.75 -16.11
N GLY A 76 2.68 -33.73 -15.55
CA GLY A 76 1.88 -33.82 -14.34
C GLY A 76 2.66 -33.54 -13.05
N ILE A 77 1.91 -33.27 -11.97
CA ILE A 77 2.47 -32.82 -10.68
C ILE A 77 2.84 -33.96 -9.73
N TYR A 78 2.30 -35.17 -9.94
CA TYR A 78 2.50 -36.34 -9.09
C TYR A 78 3.84 -37.04 -9.35
N ASN A 79 4.94 -36.29 -9.27
CA ASN A 79 6.29 -36.82 -9.34
C ASN A 79 7.16 -36.26 -8.23
N SER A 80 8.20 -37.01 -7.85
CA SER A 80 9.08 -36.66 -6.74
C SER A 80 9.75 -35.29 -6.91
N GLY A 81 10.14 -34.93 -8.14
CA GLY A 81 10.76 -33.65 -8.43
C GLY A 81 9.83 -32.46 -8.14
N THR A 82 8.59 -32.50 -8.64
CA THR A 82 7.61 -31.43 -8.40
C THR A 82 7.25 -31.32 -6.92
N LEU A 83 6.98 -32.45 -6.26
CA LEU A 83 6.62 -32.47 -4.82
C LEU A 83 7.77 -31.95 -3.95
N GLN A 84 9.02 -32.31 -4.28
CA GLN A 84 10.20 -31.80 -3.60
C GLN A 84 10.35 -30.28 -3.80
N LYS A 85 10.11 -29.78 -5.02
CA LYS A 85 10.15 -28.34 -5.30
C LYS A 85 9.10 -27.56 -4.49
N ILE A 86 7.87 -28.07 -4.41
CA ILE A 86 6.80 -27.46 -3.59
C ILE A 86 7.23 -27.41 -2.12
N LYS A 87 7.71 -28.53 -1.58
CA LYS A 87 8.23 -28.62 -0.20
C LYS A 87 9.37 -27.64 0.07
N ASP A 88 10.31 -27.52 -0.85
CA ASP A 88 11.46 -26.63 -0.70
C ASP A 88 11.05 -25.15 -0.76
N LEU A 89 10.10 -24.80 -1.64
CA LEU A 89 9.51 -23.47 -1.69
C LEU A 89 8.81 -23.13 -0.38
N THR A 90 7.93 -24.01 0.12
CA THR A 90 7.23 -23.83 1.39
C THR A 90 8.21 -23.61 2.56
N LYS A 91 9.26 -24.43 2.65
CA LYS A 91 10.27 -24.30 3.70
C LYS A 91 11.12 -23.04 3.57
N LYS A 92 11.41 -22.57 2.35
CA LYS A 92 12.18 -21.34 2.12
C LYS A 92 11.36 -20.10 2.47
N LEU A 93 10.11 -20.05 2.02
CA LEU A 93 9.20 -18.94 2.31
C LEU A 93 8.94 -18.83 3.81
N GLY A 94 8.64 -19.94 4.50
CA GLY A 94 8.43 -19.94 5.95
C GLY A 94 9.68 -19.70 6.81
N LYS A 95 10.86 -19.47 6.20
CA LYS A 95 12.09 -19.05 6.89
C LYS A 95 12.39 -17.55 6.71
N MET A 96 11.67 -16.86 5.82
CA MET A 96 11.82 -15.43 5.62
C MET A 96 11.31 -14.69 6.86
N LYS A 97 11.98 -13.61 7.27
CA LYS A 97 11.60 -12.87 8.48
C LYS A 97 10.29 -12.09 8.29
N GLU A 98 10.00 -11.78 7.03
CA GLU A 98 8.88 -10.99 6.57
C GLU A 98 7.59 -11.81 6.41
N ILE A 99 7.67 -13.14 6.51
CA ILE A 99 6.54 -14.06 6.27
C ILE A 99 6.29 -14.89 7.54
N ASP A 100 5.08 -14.84 8.07
CA ASP A 100 4.68 -15.77 9.12
C ASP A 100 4.62 -17.19 8.54
N LYS A 101 5.27 -18.12 9.23
CA LYS A 101 5.30 -19.53 8.83
C LYS A 101 3.90 -20.15 8.81
N GLY A 102 2.98 -19.69 9.65
CA GLY A 102 1.58 -20.15 9.69
C GLY A 102 0.76 -19.76 8.47
N ASP A 103 1.18 -18.73 7.73
CA ASP A 103 0.45 -18.23 6.56
C ASP A 103 0.87 -18.91 5.24
N VAL A 104 1.94 -19.71 5.25
CA VAL A 104 2.41 -20.43 4.06
C VAL A 104 1.68 -21.77 3.92
N THR A 105 0.63 -21.79 3.09
CA THR A 105 -0.13 -23.02 2.76
C THR A 105 0.32 -23.60 1.42
N SER A 106 0.51 -24.93 1.36
CA SER A 106 0.85 -25.63 0.12
C SER A 106 0.43 -27.10 0.18
N LEU A 107 0.51 -27.83 -0.93
CA LEU A 107 0.25 -29.29 -0.98
C LEU A 107 1.15 -30.13 -0.06
N TYR A 108 2.20 -29.54 0.53
CA TYR A 108 3.09 -30.21 1.47
C TYR A 108 2.61 -30.12 2.94
N THR A 109 1.76 -29.14 3.27
CA THR A 109 1.40 -28.79 4.66
C THR A 109 -0.09 -29.01 4.87
#